data_AF-A0A7X5Q875-F1
#
_entry.id   AF-A0A7X5Q875-F1
#
_cell.length_a   1.000
_cell.length_b   1.000
_cell.length_c   1.000
_cell.angle_alpha   90.00
_cell.angle_beta   90.00
_cell.angle_gamma   90.00
#
_symmetry.space_group_name_H-M   'P 1'
#
loop_
_entity.id
_entity.type
_entity.pdbx_description
1 polymer ?
#
loop_
_entity_poly.entity_id
_entity_poly.type
_entity_poly.pdbx_seq_one_letter_code
_entity_poly.pdbx_strand_id
1 'polypeptide(L)'
;MKALDHFSRFFLRFRYPVTLPEDIAIALGVDVSNYQTFTELVRCLESPDCCPTRLEKYMPRHEAENAFAGAQRKDCFKRSSLFSYYFSEGWMEFSLEFDPESRLRRVYIYHKEIQNERGIEIHLRKQNNNPRKRS
;
A
#
# COMPACT_ATOMS: atom_id res chain seq x y z
N MET A 1 27.53 -3.74 -5.07
CA MET A 1 26.29 -3.60 -5.84
C MET A 1 25.38 -2.49 -5.28
N LYS A 2 25.89 -1.27 -5.07
CA LYS A 2 25.07 -0.13 -4.55
C LYS A 2 24.94 1.02 -5.55
N ALA A 3 25.88 1.14 -6.48
CA ALA A 3 25.86 2.20 -7.49
C ALA A 3 24.79 1.97 -8.57
N LEU A 4 24.58 0.73 -9.01
CA LEU A 4 23.56 0.39 -10.02
C LEU A 4 22.13 0.68 -9.55
N ASP A 5 21.84 0.49 -8.25
CA ASP A 5 20.54 0.81 -7.63
C ASP A 5 20.25 2.32 -7.58
N HIS A 6 21.29 3.17 -7.51
CA HIS A 6 21.12 4.62 -7.55
C HIS A 6 20.88 5.13 -8.97
N PHE A 7 21.58 4.56 -9.96
CA PHE A 7 21.37 4.91 -11.37
C PHE A 7 20.01 4.44 -11.87
N SER A 8 19.56 3.24 -11.50
CA SER A 8 18.22 2.74 -11.85
C SER A 8 17.11 3.64 -11.31
N ARG A 9 17.23 4.11 -10.06
CA ARG A 9 16.32 5.11 -9.46
C ARG A 9 16.23 6.40 -10.26
N PHE A 10 17.34 6.85 -10.84
CA PHE A 10 17.35 8.07 -11.66
C PHE A 10 16.58 7.88 -12.97
N PHE A 11 16.70 6.71 -13.62
CA PHE A 11 15.92 6.37 -14.83
C PHE A 11 14.44 6.10 -14.52
N LEU A 12 14.12 5.53 -13.36
CA LEU A 12 12.73 5.31 -12.93
C LEU A 12 11.97 6.63 -12.74
N ARG A 13 12.64 7.68 -12.23
CA ARG A 13 12.04 9.02 -12.13
C ARG A 13 11.68 9.64 -13.48
N PHE A 14 12.33 9.22 -14.57
CA PHE A 14 11.93 9.66 -15.91
C PHE A 14 10.61 9.04 -16.36
N ARG A 15 10.33 7.80 -15.94
CA ARG A 15 9.08 7.09 -16.27
C ARG A 15 7.95 7.41 -15.28
N TYR A 16 8.31 7.61 -14.02
CA TYR A 16 7.40 7.82 -12.90
C TYR A 16 7.79 9.12 -12.16
N PRO A 17 7.38 10.28 -12.68
CA PRO A 17 7.87 11.57 -12.19
C PRO A 17 7.38 11.93 -10.79
N VAL A 18 6.36 11.24 -10.25
CA VAL A 18 5.67 11.64 -9.02
C VAL A 18 5.63 10.54 -7.95
N THR A 19 5.19 9.32 -8.29
CA THR A 19 5.20 8.16 -7.37
C THR A 19 5.91 7.00 -8.03
N LEU A 20 6.81 6.34 -7.30
CA LEU A 20 7.43 5.11 -7.75
C LEU A 20 6.66 3.89 -7.23
N PRO A 21 6.61 2.75 -7.95
CA PRO A 21 6.05 1.50 -7.45
C PRO A 21 6.62 1.08 -6.08
N GLU A 22 7.89 1.43 -5.81
CA GLU A 22 8.56 1.20 -4.54
C GLU A 22 7.92 1.98 -3.37
N ASP A 23 7.29 3.12 -3.60
CA ASP A 23 6.61 3.87 -2.54
C ASP A 23 5.40 3.08 -2.02
N ILE A 24 4.68 2.40 -2.93
CA ILE A 24 3.58 1.48 -2.60
C ILE A 24 4.12 0.21 -1.92
N ALA A 25 5.23 -0.32 -2.44
CA ALA A 25 5.94 -1.45 -1.85
C ALA A 25 6.25 -1.21 -0.37
N ILE A 26 6.85 -0.05 -0.10
CA ILE A 26 7.23 0.38 1.23
C ILE A 26 5.98 0.58 2.08
N ALA A 27 4.92 1.20 1.56
CA ALA A 27 3.69 1.42 2.32
C ALA A 27 3.04 0.10 2.77
N LEU A 28 2.94 -0.88 1.87
CA LEU A 28 2.32 -2.18 2.16
C LEU A 28 3.29 -3.18 2.82
N GLY A 29 4.60 -2.95 2.69
CA GLY A 29 5.62 -3.92 3.06
C GLY A 29 5.58 -5.17 2.19
N VAL A 30 5.39 -5.00 0.88
CA VAL A 30 5.47 -6.08 -0.11
C VAL A 30 6.82 -6.02 -0.82
N ASP A 31 7.43 -7.18 -1.02
CA ASP A 31 8.65 -7.29 -1.82
C ASP A 31 8.28 -7.19 -3.30
N VAL A 32 8.35 -5.99 -3.85
CA VAL A 32 8.37 -5.77 -5.30
C VAL A 32 9.78 -5.41 -5.74
N SER A 33 10.23 -5.99 -6.84
CA SER A 33 11.56 -5.72 -7.36
C SER A 33 11.64 -4.30 -7.92
N ASN A 34 12.81 -3.65 -7.79
CA ASN A 34 13.11 -2.28 -8.24
C ASN A 34 12.95 -2.04 -9.77
N TYR A 35 12.42 -3.01 -10.51
CA TYR A 35 12.23 -2.95 -11.96
C TYR A 35 10.79 -3.25 -12.36
N GLN A 36 9.88 -3.41 -11.39
CA GLN A 36 8.49 -3.69 -11.71
C GLN A 36 7.82 -2.47 -12.34
N THR A 37 7.14 -2.75 -13.43
CA THR A 37 6.23 -1.82 -14.07
C THR A 37 4.97 -1.66 -13.23
N PHE A 38 4.27 -0.55 -13.42
CA PHE A 38 2.97 -0.30 -12.78
C PHE A 38 1.98 -1.47 -12.98
N THR A 39 1.90 -2.05 -14.18
CA THR A 39 1.02 -3.19 -14.46
C THR A 39 1.41 -4.44 -13.67
N GLU A 40 2.70 -4.69 -13.46
CA GLU A 40 3.17 -5.81 -12.63
C GLU A 40 2.86 -5.57 -11.15
N LEU A 41 2.99 -4.33 -10.68
CA LEU A 41 2.56 -3.94 -9.33
C LEU A 41 1.06 -4.21 -9.15
N VAL A 42 0.21 -3.74 -10.08
CA VAL A 42 -1.24 -3.98 -10.02
C VAL A 42 -1.51 -5.49 -9.97
N ARG A 43 -0.99 -6.28 -10.92
CA ARG A 43 -1.16 -7.75 -10.92
C ARG A 43 -0.71 -8.41 -9.63
N CYS A 44 0.39 -7.95 -9.03
CA CYS A 44 0.84 -8.44 -7.74
C CYS A 44 -0.22 -8.18 -6.66
N LEU A 45 -0.77 -6.97 -6.62
CA LEU A 45 -1.79 -6.58 -5.64
C LEU A 45 -3.16 -7.23 -5.87
N GLU A 46 -3.49 -7.59 -7.12
CA GLU A 46 -4.69 -8.40 -7.42
C GLU A 46 -4.52 -9.86 -7.00
N SER A 47 -3.28 -10.34 -6.86
CA SER A 47 -3.00 -11.71 -6.47
C SER A 47 -3.50 -11.96 -5.04
N PRO A 48 -4.24 -13.06 -4.78
CA PRO A 48 -4.65 -13.44 -3.43
C PRO A 48 -3.47 -13.72 -2.50
N ASP A 49 -2.29 -13.99 -3.06
CA ASP A 49 -1.05 -14.24 -2.31
C ASP A 49 -0.37 -12.95 -1.84
N CYS A 50 -0.80 -11.78 -2.34
CA CYS A 50 -0.29 -10.50 -1.86
C CYS A 50 -0.78 -10.25 -0.44
N CYS A 51 0.15 -10.37 0.49
CA CYS A 51 -0.12 -10.26 1.91
C CYS A 51 0.79 -9.18 2.52
N PRO A 52 0.29 -7.93 2.68
CA PRO A 52 1.03 -6.82 3.25
C PRO A 52 1.65 -7.20 4.59
N THR A 53 2.91 -6.83 4.81
CA THR A 53 3.60 -7.08 6.09
C THR A 53 3.51 -5.90 7.05
N ARG A 54 3.26 -4.69 6.54
CA ARG A 54 3.12 -3.47 7.36
C ARG A 54 1.70 -3.18 7.81
N LEU A 55 0.72 -3.87 7.22
CA LEU A 55 -0.69 -3.72 7.55
C LEU A 55 -1.24 -5.01 8.12
N GLU A 56 -1.83 -4.91 9.31
CA GLU A 56 -2.43 -6.04 10.00
C GLU A 56 -3.88 -5.74 10.35
N LYS A 57 -4.70 -6.78 10.30
CA LYS A 57 -6.07 -6.71 10.75
C LYS A 57 -6.09 -6.43 12.25
N TYR A 58 -6.88 -5.43 12.63
CA TYR A 58 -7.02 -4.87 13.97
C TYR A 58 -5.90 -3.95 14.44
N MET A 59 -4.94 -3.61 13.58
CA MET A 59 -3.93 -2.63 13.94
C MET A 59 -4.58 -1.27 14.24
N PRO A 60 -4.05 -0.48 15.19
CA PRO A 60 -4.54 0.86 15.48
C PRO A 60 -4.51 1.77 14.26
N ARG A 61 -5.52 2.63 14.13
CA ARG A 61 -5.64 3.60 13.02
C ARG A 61 -4.37 4.40 12.77
N HIS A 62 -3.78 4.98 13.81
CA HIS A 62 -2.59 5.81 13.66
C HIS A 62 -1.39 5.05 13.08
N GLU A 63 -1.22 3.76 13.43
CA GLU A 63 -0.17 2.91 12.86
C GLU A 63 -0.47 2.59 11.38
N ALA A 64 -1.73 2.29 11.06
CA ALA A 64 -2.16 1.98 9.70
C ALA A 64 -1.98 3.19 8.77
N GLU A 65 -2.42 4.37 9.19
CA GLU A 65 -2.29 5.61 8.42
C GLU A 65 -0.82 6.01 8.24
N ASN A 66 0.03 5.76 9.25
CA ASN A 66 1.46 6.04 9.17
C ASN A 66 2.19 5.14 8.14
N ALA A 67 1.64 3.97 7.80
CA ALA A 67 2.16 3.15 6.71
C ALA A 67 2.11 3.91 5.36
N PHE A 68 1.12 4.80 5.20
CA PHE A 68 0.90 5.63 4.01
C PHE A 68 1.38 7.08 4.19
N ALA A 69 2.35 7.32 5.07
CA ALA A 69 2.90 8.65 5.30
C ALA A 69 3.47 9.31 4.01
N GLY A 70 3.86 8.52 3.02
CA GLY A 70 4.37 8.99 1.72
C GLY A 70 3.31 9.38 0.69
N ALA A 71 2.02 9.15 0.95
CA ALA A 71 0.96 9.46 -0.02
C ALA A 71 0.84 10.98 -0.28
N GLN A 72 0.61 11.35 -1.55
CA GLN A 72 0.45 12.74 -1.98
C GLN A 72 -0.84 13.37 -1.46
N ARG A 73 -1.91 12.57 -1.35
CA ARG A 73 -3.19 13.01 -0.78
C ARG A 73 -3.64 12.05 0.31
N LYS A 74 -4.17 12.62 1.38
CA LYS A 74 -4.65 11.91 2.56
C LYS A 74 -5.97 12.53 3.01
N ASP A 75 -7.06 11.79 2.87
CA ASP A 75 -8.37 12.20 3.35
C ASP A 75 -8.80 11.29 4.49
N CYS A 76 -8.92 11.85 5.69
CA CYS A 76 -9.28 11.10 6.90
C CYS A 76 -10.76 11.30 7.23
N PHE A 77 -11.54 10.23 7.23
CA PHE A 77 -12.95 10.23 7.60
C PHE A 77 -13.15 9.54 8.95
N LYS A 78 -14.38 9.57 9.48
CA LYS A 78 -14.68 8.98 10.80
C LYS A 78 -14.38 7.47 10.87
N ARG A 79 -14.71 6.73 9.80
CA ARG A 79 -14.58 5.25 9.74
C ARG A 79 -13.67 4.76 8.62
N SER A 80 -13.08 5.66 7.86
CA SER A 80 -12.19 5.30 6.76
C SER A 80 -11.10 6.34 6.56
N SER A 81 -10.08 6.01 5.80
CA SER A 81 -9.07 6.95 5.34
C SER A 81 -8.63 6.60 3.93
N LEU A 82 -8.53 7.60 3.08
CA LEU A 82 -8.17 7.45 1.68
C LEU A 82 -6.79 8.04 1.44
N PHE A 83 -5.91 7.25 0.84
CA PHE A 83 -4.55 7.64 0.48
C PHE A 83 -4.38 7.52 -1.02
N SER A 84 -4.08 8.63 -1.71
CA SER A 84 -3.96 8.64 -3.17
C SER A 84 -2.51 8.87 -3.58
N TYR A 85 -2.07 8.01 -4.50
CA TYR A 85 -0.78 8.08 -5.18
C TYR A 85 -0.97 8.36 -6.67
N TYR A 86 -0.11 9.20 -7.23
CA TYR A 86 -0.20 9.56 -8.65
C TYR A 86 0.90 8.92 -9.47
N PHE A 87 0.49 8.10 -10.44
CA PHE A 87 1.34 7.50 -11.46
C PHE A 87 1.04 8.12 -12.83
N SER A 88 1.92 7.90 -13.81
CA SER A 88 1.65 8.28 -15.21
C SER A 88 0.37 7.62 -15.76
N GLU A 89 0.05 6.44 -15.25
CA GLU A 89 -1.11 5.64 -15.59
C GLU A 89 -2.38 6.15 -14.89
N GLY A 90 -2.26 6.94 -13.82
CA GLY A 90 -3.41 7.54 -13.12
C GLY A 90 -3.28 7.52 -11.61
N TRP A 91 -4.40 7.82 -10.94
CA TRP A 91 -4.50 7.77 -9.49
C TRP A 91 -4.69 6.33 -9.02
N MET A 92 -3.81 5.90 -8.12
CA MET A 92 -3.94 4.69 -7.34
C MET A 92 -4.31 5.05 -5.91
N GLU A 93 -5.45 4.55 -5.44
CA GLU A 93 -6.02 4.96 -4.16
C GLU A 93 -6.17 3.76 -3.23
N PHE A 94 -5.82 3.98 -1.96
CA PHE A 94 -5.93 2.99 -0.89
C PHE A 94 -6.95 3.50 0.12
N SER A 95 -8.07 2.77 0.26
CA SER A 95 -9.07 3.04 1.29
C SER A 95 -8.89 2.07 2.45
N LEU A 96 -8.56 2.61 3.62
CA LEU A 96 -8.47 1.86 4.87
C LEU A 96 -9.81 1.99 5.58
N GLU A 97 -10.44 0.86 5.90
CA GLU A 97 -11.69 0.83 6.67
C GLU A 97 -11.44 0.43 8.12
N PHE A 98 -12.03 1.17 9.04
CA PHE A 98 -11.86 0.99 10.47
C PHE A 98 -13.18 0.59 11.15
N ASP A 99 -13.07 -0.14 12.26
CA ASP A 99 -14.19 -0.43 13.14
C ASP A 99 -14.54 0.78 14.05
N PRO A 100 -15.61 0.69 14.87
CA PRO A 100 -15.94 1.74 15.83
C PRO A 100 -14.85 2.03 16.88
N GLU A 101 -13.92 1.12 17.10
CA GLU A 101 -12.77 1.25 18.01
C GLU A 101 -11.53 1.82 17.29
N SER A 102 -11.67 2.28 16.04
CA SER A 102 -10.58 2.80 15.21
C SER A 102 -9.47 1.78 14.94
N ARG A 103 -9.84 0.52 14.73
CA ARG A 103 -8.92 -0.56 14.32
C ARG A 103 -9.15 -0.97 12.89
N LEU A 104 -8.07 -1.20 12.14
CA LEU A 104 -8.12 -1.55 10.73
C LEU A 104 -8.88 -2.87 10.53
N ARG A 105 -9.81 -2.89 9.58
CA ARG A 105 -10.59 -4.10 9.25
C ARG A 105 -10.33 -4.58 7.83
N ARG A 106 -10.25 -3.65 6.88
CA ARG A 106 -10.14 -3.91 5.45
C ARG A 106 -9.32 -2.83 4.77
N VAL A 107 -8.68 -3.20 3.66
CA VAL A 107 -7.98 -2.26 2.78
C VAL A 107 -8.45 -2.54 1.36
N TYR A 108 -8.90 -1.49 0.68
CA TYR A 108 -9.32 -1.55 -0.72
C TYR A 108 -8.35 -0.75 -1.59
N ILE A 109 -8.09 -1.27 -2.79
CA ILE A 109 -7.33 -0.58 -3.85
C ILE A 109 -8.29 -0.16 -4.94
N TYR A 110 -8.18 1.09 -5.37
CA TYR A 110 -8.86 1.63 -6.54
C TYR A 110 -7.83 2.10 -7.55
N HIS A 111 -8.05 1.75 -8.81
CA HIS A 111 -7.33 2.27 -9.96
C HIS A 111 -8.22 2.11 -11.19
N LYS A 112 -8.08 2.99 -12.19
CA LYS A 112 -8.93 2.96 -13.40
C LYS A 112 -8.80 1.66 -14.23
N GLU A 113 -7.69 0.94 -14.09
CA GLU A 113 -7.45 -0.34 -14.78
C GLU A 113 -8.01 -1.55 -14.02
N ILE A 114 -8.41 -1.37 -12.76
CA ILE A 114 -9.10 -2.40 -11.99
C ILE A 114 -10.55 -2.40 -12.44
N GLN A 115 -10.98 -3.47 -13.11
CA GLN A 115 -12.33 -3.58 -13.70
C GLN A 115 -13.45 -3.66 -12.66
N ASN A 116 -13.12 -3.84 -11.37
CA ASN A 116 -14.08 -3.89 -10.29
C ASN A 116 -14.35 -2.50 -9.72
N GLU A 117 -15.55 -1.97 -9.93
CA GLU A 117 -15.99 -0.67 -9.40
C GLU A 117 -15.90 -0.57 -7.86
N ARG A 118 -15.95 -1.71 -7.16
CA ARG A 118 -15.81 -1.76 -5.69
C ARG A 118 -14.36 -1.71 -5.22
N GLY A 119 -13.40 -1.71 -6.14
CA GLY A 119 -11.99 -1.90 -5.84
C GLY A 119 -11.66 -3.35 -5.47
N ILE A 120 -10.39 -3.61 -5.23
CA ILE A 120 -9.88 -4.92 -4.81
C ILE A 120 -9.56 -4.88 -3.33
N GLU A 121 -10.08 -5.84 -2.57
CA GLU A 121 -9.74 -6.00 -1.15
C GLU A 121 -8.40 -6.72 -1.00
N ILE A 122 -7.47 -6.10 -0.29
CA ILE A 122 -6.18 -6.74 0.05
C ILE A 122 -6.37 -7.61 1.28
N HIS A 123 -5.87 -8.85 1.21
CA HIS A 123 -5.91 -9.78 2.33
C HIS A 123 -4.91 -9.38 3.42
N LEU A 124 -5.43 -8.89 4.55
CA LEU A 124 -4.64 -8.56 5.73
C LEU A 124 -4.37 -9.79 6.60
N ARG A 125 -3.15 -9.89 7.14
CA ARG A 125 -2.82 -10.86 8.19
C ARG A 125 -3.62 -10.56 9.44
N LYS A 126 -4.06 -11.59 10.16
CA LYS A 126 -4.57 -11.41 11.52
C LYS A 126 -3.38 -11.05 12.42
N GLN A 127 -3.52 -10.01 13.23
CA GLN A 127 -2.53 -9.72 14.27
C GLN A 127 -2.33 -10.96 15.13
N ASN A 128 -1.13 -11.52 15.11
CA ASN A 128 -0.77 -12.61 16.01
C ASN A 128 -0.68 -12.01 17.41
N ASN A 129 -1.74 -12.17 18.21
CA ASN A 129 -1.73 -11.95 19.64
C ASN A 129 -0.80 -12.99 20.29
N ASN A 130 0.51 -12.84 20.09
CA ASN A 130 1.50 -13.58 20.83
C ASN A 130 1.91 -12.69 21.99
N PRO A 131 1.41 -12.94 23.23
CA PRO A 131 1.89 -12.24 24.40
C PRO A 131 3.34 -12.69 24.62
N ARG A 132 4.30 -12.01 23.97
CA ARG A 132 5.71 -12.22 24.26
C ARG A 132 5.93 -11.80 25.71
N LYS A 133 6.09 -12.83 26.54
CA LYS A 133 6.61 -12.83 27.91
C LYS A 133 7.58 -11.67 28.10
N ARG A 134 7.21 -10.75 29.00
CA ARG A 134 8.20 -9.93 29.70
C ARG A 134 9.19 -10.89 30.34
N SER A 135 10.44 -10.84 29.93
CA SER A 135 11.59 -11.36 30.68
C SER A 135 12.38 -10.16 31.18
#